data_AF-Q27SQ7-F1
#
_entry.id   AF-Q27SQ7-F1
#
_cell.length_a   1.000
_cell.length_b   1.000
_cell.length_c   1.000
_cell.angle_alpha   90.00
_cell.angle_beta   90.00
_cell.angle_gamma   90.00
#
_symmetry.space_group_name_H-M   'P 1'
#
loop_
_entity.id
_entity.type
_entity.pdbx_description
1 polymer ?
#
loop_
_entity_poly.entity_id
_entity_poly.type
_entity_poly.pdbx_seq_one_letter_code
_entity_poly.pdbx_strand_id
1 'polypeptide(L)'
;INSTGGPEVLQLVQEHPIPKRAAGQVLVRITSSSVNPVDTQLRAGTLPETVGGPNALDGKYPKVLGGDLAGTVEEADEGSQFKKGDAVAALTPYFWHDTQQGTYAQYAVAEESHLARVPAAVDPAAAGGLPLVALTAWQALQEGKPQSGQRVLVLAASGGVGHMAVQLGKSLGLTVVAVAGPSNAAWAKEALGADEV
;
A
#
# COMPACT_ATOMS: atom_id res chain seq x y z
N ILE A 1 15.89 -9.26 -2.95
CA ILE A 1 17.18 -8.61 -3.30
C ILE A 1 18.24 -9.00 -2.29
N ASN A 2 19.50 -9.11 -2.71
CA ASN A 2 20.65 -9.43 -1.84
C ASN A 2 21.61 -8.24 -1.62
N SER A 3 21.38 -7.16 -2.36
CA SER A 3 22.05 -5.86 -2.26
C SER A 3 21.12 -4.80 -2.86
N THR A 4 21.41 -3.52 -2.63
CA THR A 4 20.77 -2.41 -3.34
C THR A 4 21.25 -2.32 -4.79
N GLY A 5 20.42 -1.72 -5.65
CA GLY A 5 20.73 -1.47 -7.06
C GLY A 5 19.51 -1.13 -7.93
N GLY A 6 19.70 -1.16 -9.25
CA GLY A 6 18.63 -0.99 -10.22
C GLY A 6 17.71 -2.21 -10.30
N PRO A 7 16.76 -2.25 -11.25
CA PRO A 7 15.83 -3.37 -11.40
C PRO A 7 16.48 -4.75 -11.50
N GLU A 8 17.70 -4.80 -12.03
CA GLU A 8 18.51 -6.01 -12.20
C GLU A 8 18.86 -6.75 -10.89
N VAL A 9 18.77 -6.11 -9.72
CA VAL A 9 18.99 -6.80 -8.44
C VAL A 9 17.79 -7.62 -7.96
N LEU A 10 16.63 -7.47 -8.62
CA LEU A 10 15.46 -8.30 -8.35
C LEU A 10 15.71 -9.73 -8.84
N GLN A 11 15.55 -10.69 -7.95
CA GLN A 11 15.73 -12.10 -8.23
C GLN A 11 14.45 -12.84 -7.88
N LEU A 12 13.95 -13.63 -8.83
CA LEU A 12 12.87 -14.56 -8.58
C LEU A 12 13.42 -15.75 -7.80
N VAL A 13 12.91 -15.96 -6.61
CA VAL A 13 13.20 -17.15 -5.79
C VAL A 13 12.05 -18.13 -5.97
N GLN A 14 12.32 -19.28 -6.60
CA GLN A 14 11.28 -20.28 -6.90
C GLN A 14 10.72 -20.93 -5.62
N GLU A 15 11.59 -21.20 -4.66
CA GLU A 15 11.25 -21.83 -3.39
C GLU A 15 11.54 -20.85 -2.25
N HIS A 16 10.54 -20.05 -1.88
CA HIS A 16 10.62 -19.18 -0.71
C HIS A 16 9.85 -19.83 0.45
N PRO A 17 10.45 -19.97 1.66
CA PRO A 17 9.75 -20.58 2.79
C PRO A 17 8.52 -19.76 3.17
N ILE A 18 7.44 -20.45 3.54
CA ILE A 18 6.26 -19.81 4.11
C ILE A 18 6.67 -19.19 5.46
N PRO A 19 6.46 -17.88 5.68
CA PRO A 19 6.81 -17.23 6.92
C PRO A 19 5.98 -17.79 8.08
N LYS A 20 6.63 -17.97 9.24
CA LYS A 20 5.94 -18.38 10.47
C LYS A 20 5.28 -17.17 11.11
N ARG A 21 3.99 -17.29 11.42
CA ARG A 21 3.25 -16.28 12.18
C ARG A 21 3.45 -16.45 13.69
N ALA A 22 3.43 -15.35 14.43
CA ALA A 22 3.29 -15.32 15.88
C ALA A 22 1.82 -15.18 16.29
N ALA A 23 1.54 -15.24 17.60
CA ALA A 23 0.23 -14.90 18.14
C ALA A 23 -0.11 -13.43 17.84
N GLY A 24 -1.37 -13.13 17.54
CA GLY A 24 -1.84 -11.81 17.07
C GLY A 24 -1.61 -11.56 15.59
N GLN A 25 -0.96 -12.48 14.88
CA GLN A 25 -0.66 -12.36 13.46
C GLN A 25 -1.44 -13.36 12.61
N VAL A 26 -1.74 -12.94 11.40
CA VAL A 26 -2.48 -13.69 10.39
C VAL A 26 -1.55 -13.99 9.21
N LEU A 27 -1.54 -15.25 8.78
CA LEU A 27 -0.86 -15.64 7.55
C LEU A 27 -1.83 -15.43 6.38
N VAL A 28 -1.42 -14.64 5.40
CA VAL A 28 -2.20 -14.36 4.19
C VAL A 28 -1.54 -15.01 2.99
N ARG A 29 -2.33 -15.77 2.22
CA ARG A 29 -1.97 -16.19 0.86
C ARG A 29 -2.25 -15.05 -0.10
N ILE A 30 -1.19 -14.44 -0.61
CA ILE A 30 -1.24 -13.23 -1.43
C ILE A 30 -1.71 -13.58 -2.84
N THR A 31 -2.66 -12.82 -3.36
CA THR A 31 -3.11 -12.86 -4.76
C THR A 31 -2.62 -11.67 -5.56
N SER A 32 -2.49 -10.50 -4.93
CA SER A 32 -1.98 -9.29 -5.56
C SER A 32 -1.24 -8.39 -4.57
N SER A 33 -0.37 -7.56 -5.13
CA SER A 33 0.42 -6.55 -4.44
C SER A 33 0.57 -5.33 -5.35
N SER A 34 1.09 -4.23 -4.83
CA SER A 34 1.32 -2.98 -5.57
C SER A 34 2.79 -2.65 -5.66
N VAL A 35 3.15 -1.81 -6.63
CA VAL A 35 4.49 -1.22 -6.73
C VAL A 35 4.39 0.26 -6.43
N ASN A 36 5.17 0.72 -5.46
CA ASN A 36 5.19 2.09 -5.01
C ASN A 36 6.59 2.71 -5.20
N PRO A 37 6.69 4.06 -5.25
CA PRO A 37 7.98 4.74 -5.30
C PRO A 37 8.93 4.31 -4.17
N VAL A 38 8.39 4.05 -2.97
CA VAL A 38 9.18 3.59 -1.83
C VAL A 38 9.84 2.23 -2.05
N ASP A 39 9.19 1.31 -2.78
CA ASP A 39 9.79 0.02 -3.14
C ASP A 39 11.04 0.22 -4.00
N THR A 40 10.95 1.13 -4.96
CA THR A 40 12.04 1.42 -5.90
C THR A 40 13.19 2.16 -5.22
N GLN A 41 12.89 3.07 -4.29
CA GLN A 41 13.89 3.79 -3.49
C GLN A 41 14.59 2.86 -2.50
N LEU A 42 13.85 2.00 -1.81
CA LEU A 42 14.40 1.01 -0.91
C LEU A 42 15.31 0.03 -1.66
N ARG A 43 14.87 -0.46 -2.83
CA ARG A 43 15.70 -1.30 -3.70
C ARG A 43 16.96 -0.58 -4.16
N ALA A 44 16.86 0.70 -4.53
CA ALA A 44 17.99 1.48 -5.03
C ALA A 44 18.93 1.99 -3.93
N GLY A 45 18.56 1.89 -2.65
CA GLY A 45 19.33 2.48 -1.54
C GLY A 45 19.26 4.01 -1.51
N THR A 46 18.17 4.58 -2.00
CA THR A 46 17.96 6.04 -2.11
C THR A 46 16.81 6.54 -1.26
N LEU A 47 16.41 5.75 -0.26
CA LEU A 47 15.32 6.09 0.64
C LEU A 47 15.67 7.37 1.44
N PRO A 48 14.75 8.35 1.54
CA PRO A 48 15.00 9.58 2.28
C PRO A 48 15.26 9.35 3.77
N GLU A 49 16.10 10.19 4.38
CA GLU A 49 16.43 10.14 5.82
C GLU A 49 15.19 10.22 6.71
N THR A 50 14.17 10.96 6.29
CA THR A 50 12.91 11.12 7.04
C THR A 50 12.11 9.84 7.19
N VAL A 51 12.40 8.81 6.40
CA VAL A 51 11.64 7.54 6.39
C VAL A 51 12.53 6.29 6.50
N GLY A 52 13.80 6.45 6.87
CA GLY A 52 14.73 5.34 7.16
C GLY A 52 16.13 5.48 6.57
N GLY A 53 16.33 6.41 5.63
CA GLY A 53 17.64 6.71 5.05
C GLY A 53 18.18 5.63 4.09
N PRO A 54 19.30 5.90 3.41
CA PRO A 54 19.88 5.02 2.39
C PRO A 54 20.31 3.65 2.95
N ASN A 55 20.56 3.58 4.26
CA ASN A 55 21.02 2.39 4.98
C ASN A 55 19.87 1.59 5.62
N ALA A 56 18.61 1.83 5.23
CA ALA A 56 17.44 1.16 5.79
C ALA A 56 17.50 -0.39 5.74
N LEU A 57 18.30 -0.94 4.81
CA LEU A 57 18.51 -2.37 4.60
C LEU A 57 19.82 -2.94 5.16
N ASP A 58 20.63 -2.15 5.88
CA ASP A 58 21.91 -2.62 6.42
C ASP A 58 21.69 -3.83 7.34
N GLY A 59 22.33 -4.95 7.00
CA GLY A 59 22.18 -6.23 7.71
C GLY A 59 20.86 -6.99 7.45
N LYS A 60 19.98 -6.49 6.57
CA LYS A 60 18.63 -7.03 6.34
C LYS A 60 18.47 -7.76 5.00
N TYR A 61 19.53 -8.43 4.53
CA TYR A 61 19.52 -9.25 3.33
C TYR A 61 19.49 -10.76 3.67
N PRO A 62 18.82 -11.60 2.85
CA PRO A 62 18.01 -11.25 1.69
C PRO A 62 16.73 -10.49 2.09
N LYS A 63 16.31 -9.51 1.26
CA LYS A 63 15.10 -8.71 1.48
C LYS A 63 14.03 -9.01 0.44
N VAL A 64 12.82 -9.33 0.88
CA VAL A 64 11.60 -9.30 0.07
C VAL A 64 11.04 -7.87 0.12
N LEU A 65 10.73 -7.29 -1.04
CA LEU A 65 10.15 -5.93 -1.16
C LEU A 65 8.61 -5.99 -1.19
N GLY A 66 7.97 -4.82 -1.26
CA GLY A 66 6.51 -4.71 -1.29
C GLY A 66 5.91 -4.56 0.10
N GLY A 67 4.99 -3.61 0.23
CA GLY A 67 4.23 -3.36 1.46
C GLY A 67 2.76 -3.73 1.38
N ASP A 68 2.15 -3.55 0.22
CA ASP A 68 0.72 -3.85 0.06
C ASP A 68 0.50 -5.32 -0.23
N LEU A 69 -0.59 -5.85 0.32
CA LEU A 69 -1.12 -7.15 -0.05
C LEU A 69 -2.64 -7.07 -0.20
N ALA A 70 -3.15 -7.90 -1.11
CA ALA A 70 -4.48 -8.47 -1.00
C ALA A 70 -4.41 -9.98 -1.25
N GLY A 71 -5.32 -10.71 -0.60
CA GLY A 71 -5.31 -12.15 -0.65
C GLY A 71 -6.37 -12.77 0.23
N THR A 72 -6.13 -14.01 0.60
CA THR A 72 -7.02 -14.79 1.46
C THR A 72 -6.30 -15.22 2.72
N VAL A 73 -7.00 -15.21 3.85
CA VAL A 73 -6.47 -15.70 5.11
C VAL A 73 -6.19 -17.20 4.99
N GLU A 74 -4.96 -17.61 5.23
CA GLU A 74 -4.54 -19.01 5.24
C GLU A 74 -4.61 -19.58 6.67
N GLU A 75 -4.11 -18.81 7.65
CA GLU A 75 -4.09 -19.15 9.07
C GLU A 75 -4.28 -17.90 9.95
N ALA A 76 -4.98 -18.07 11.08
CA ALA A 76 -5.16 -17.06 12.12
C ALA A 76 -5.26 -17.75 13.49
N ASP A 77 -5.22 -16.98 14.57
CA ASP A 77 -5.42 -17.51 15.92
C ASP A 77 -6.86 -17.96 16.17
N GLU A 78 -7.02 -18.90 17.11
CA GLU A 78 -8.33 -19.23 17.65
C GLU A 78 -8.93 -17.98 18.33
N GLY A 79 -10.12 -17.56 17.88
CA GLY A 79 -10.76 -16.33 18.35
C GLY A 79 -10.40 -15.07 17.57
N SER A 80 -9.56 -15.16 16.54
CA SER A 80 -9.35 -14.05 15.59
C SER A 80 -10.67 -13.60 14.96
N GLN A 81 -10.78 -12.30 14.67
CA GLN A 81 -11.91 -11.78 13.91
C GLN A 81 -11.88 -12.25 12.45
N PHE A 82 -10.73 -12.69 11.95
CA PHE A 82 -10.56 -13.23 10.61
C PHE A 82 -10.55 -14.75 10.62
N LYS A 83 -11.09 -15.35 9.56
CA LYS A 83 -11.17 -16.80 9.38
C LYS A 83 -10.48 -17.20 8.10
N LYS A 84 -9.99 -18.44 8.06
CA LYS A 84 -9.44 -19.04 6.84
C LYS A 84 -10.42 -18.86 5.67
N GLY A 85 -9.93 -18.32 4.56
CA GLY A 85 -10.71 -18.02 3.36
C GLY A 85 -11.27 -16.60 3.28
N ASP A 86 -11.20 -15.80 4.37
CA ASP A 86 -11.61 -14.38 4.31
C ASP A 86 -10.73 -13.61 3.32
N ALA A 87 -11.37 -12.81 2.46
CA ALA A 87 -10.68 -11.90 1.56
C ALA A 87 -10.22 -10.65 2.32
N VAL A 88 -8.92 -10.36 2.28
CA VAL A 88 -8.29 -9.32 3.09
C VAL A 88 -7.27 -8.52 2.29
N ALA A 89 -7.05 -7.26 2.71
CA ALA A 89 -5.99 -6.40 2.21
C ALA A 89 -5.31 -5.68 3.38
N ALA A 90 -4.03 -5.33 3.22
CA ALA A 90 -3.25 -4.64 4.23
C ALA A 90 -2.06 -3.89 3.64
N LEU A 91 -1.63 -2.85 4.36
CA LEU A 91 -0.28 -2.30 4.25
C LEU A 91 0.56 -2.90 5.38
N THR A 92 1.59 -3.66 5.03
CA THR A 92 2.56 -4.21 5.97
C THR A 92 3.71 -3.24 6.19
N PRO A 93 4.30 -3.18 7.39
CA PRO A 93 5.31 -2.17 7.71
C PRO A 93 6.72 -2.65 7.30
N TYR A 94 6.86 -3.10 6.04
CA TYR A 94 8.01 -3.84 5.53
C TYR A 94 9.32 -3.03 5.46
N PHE A 95 9.26 -1.70 5.46
CA PHE A 95 10.44 -0.83 5.37
C PHE A 95 10.69 0.01 6.63
N TRP A 96 9.78 -0.06 7.61
CA TRP A 96 9.90 0.64 8.90
C TRP A 96 10.40 -0.25 10.04
N HIS A 97 10.32 -1.58 9.88
CA HIS A 97 10.77 -2.53 10.91
C HIS A 97 12.00 -3.32 10.47
N ASP A 98 12.65 -3.92 11.47
CA ASP A 98 13.72 -4.89 11.28
C ASP A 98 13.15 -6.24 10.81
N THR A 99 12.76 -6.31 9.54
CA THR A 99 12.23 -7.52 8.90
C THR A 99 12.79 -7.71 7.50
N GLN A 100 13.05 -8.97 7.16
CA GLN A 100 13.41 -9.41 5.81
C GLN A 100 12.18 -9.71 4.94
N GLN A 101 10.99 -9.76 5.55
CA GLN A 101 9.74 -10.07 4.86
C GLN A 101 9.18 -8.85 4.11
N GLY A 102 8.35 -9.13 3.12
CA GLY A 102 7.66 -8.18 2.24
C GLY A 102 6.60 -8.93 1.44
N THR A 103 5.83 -8.21 0.63
CA THR A 103 4.63 -8.74 -0.03
C THR A 103 4.84 -9.17 -1.47
N TYR A 104 6.05 -8.99 -2.03
CA TYR A 104 6.44 -9.63 -3.30
C TYR A 104 6.78 -11.12 -3.10
N ALA A 105 5.82 -11.84 -2.54
CA ALA A 105 5.89 -13.26 -2.20
C ALA A 105 4.50 -13.89 -2.30
N GLN A 106 4.43 -15.22 -2.22
CA GLN A 106 3.15 -15.95 -2.24
C GLN A 106 2.41 -15.87 -0.90
N TYR A 107 3.14 -15.63 0.20
CA TYR A 107 2.60 -15.53 1.54
C TYR A 107 3.28 -14.40 2.31
N ALA A 108 2.51 -13.70 3.15
CA ALA A 108 3.06 -12.78 4.13
C ALA A 108 2.30 -12.90 5.45
N VAL A 109 2.99 -12.54 6.52
CA VAL A 109 2.40 -12.39 7.85
C VAL A 109 2.04 -10.92 8.05
N ALA A 110 0.82 -10.66 8.51
CA ALA A 110 0.36 -9.34 8.89
C ALA A 110 -0.17 -9.35 10.33
N GLU A 111 0.03 -8.26 11.06
CA GLU A 111 -0.69 -8.03 12.31
C GLU A 111 -2.19 -8.02 12.03
N GLU A 112 -2.97 -8.67 12.88
CA GLU A 112 -4.42 -8.73 12.74
C GLU A 112 -5.04 -7.32 12.66
N SER A 113 -4.46 -6.35 13.36
CA SER A 113 -4.90 -4.95 13.36
C SER A 113 -4.62 -4.19 12.06
N HIS A 114 -3.77 -4.70 11.17
CA HIS A 114 -3.47 -4.07 9.89
C HIS A 114 -4.36 -4.55 8.74
N LEU A 115 -5.12 -5.63 8.97
CA LEU A 115 -5.97 -6.23 7.96
C LEU A 115 -7.33 -5.53 7.89
N ALA A 116 -7.78 -5.31 6.66
CA ALA A 116 -9.15 -4.94 6.35
C ALA A 116 -9.80 -6.02 5.48
N ARG A 117 -11.10 -6.27 5.68
CA ARG A 117 -11.86 -7.16 4.79
C ARG A 117 -12.05 -6.49 3.43
N VAL A 118 -11.80 -7.23 2.36
CA VAL A 118 -12.09 -6.78 1.00
C VAL A 118 -13.59 -7.00 0.73
N PRO A 119 -14.37 -5.95 0.43
CA PRO A 119 -15.77 -6.11 0.09
C PRO A 119 -15.94 -6.95 -1.18
N ALA A 120 -16.99 -7.76 -1.25
CA ALA A 120 -17.26 -8.63 -2.40
C ALA A 120 -17.42 -7.90 -3.74
N ALA A 121 -17.73 -6.60 -3.70
CA ALA A 121 -17.86 -5.75 -4.89
C ALA A 121 -16.50 -5.24 -5.43
N VAL A 122 -15.41 -5.43 -4.68
CA VAL A 122 -14.07 -4.99 -5.08
C VAL A 122 -13.35 -6.17 -5.72
N ASP A 123 -12.78 -5.94 -6.91
CA ASP A 123 -11.91 -6.92 -7.57
C ASP A 123 -10.72 -7.25 -6.63
N PRO A 124 -10.52 -8.53 -6.25
CA PRO A 124 -9.41 -8.95 -5.42
C PRO A 124 -8.04 -8.53 -5.96
N ALA A 125 -7.87 -8.48 -7.30
CA ALA A 125 -6.63 -8.03 -7.90
C ALA A 125 -6.40 -6.53 -7.62
N ALA A 126 -7.43 -5.70 -7.82
CA ALA A 126 -7.39 -4.27 -7.57
C ALA A 126 -7.20 -3.92 -6.09
N ALA A 127 -7.72 -4.75 -5.17
CA ALA A 127 -7.62 -4.54 -3.73
C ALA A 127 -6.16 -4.43 -3.26
N GLY A 128 -5.22 -5.16 -3.88
CA GLY A 128 -3.80 -5.09 -3.55
C GLY A 128 -3.13 -3.78 -3.95
N GLY A 129 -3.77 -2.98 -4.82
CA GLY A 129 -3.30 -1.66 -5.27
C GLY A 129 -3.68 -0.49 -4.36
N LEU A 130 -4.53 -0.73 -3.35
CA LEU A 130 -5.15 0.32 -2.54
C LEU A 130 -4.38 0.70 -1.26
N PRO A 131 -3.85 -0.23 -0.45
CA PRO A 131 -3.61 0.07 0.96
C PRO A 131 -2.65 1.23 1.20
N LEU A 132 -1.45 1.24 0.61
CA LEU A 132 -0.48 2.31 0.79
C LEU A 132 -1.04 3.66 0.34
N VAL A 133 -1.51 3.74 -0.90
CA VAL A 133 -1.92 5.03 -1.48
C VAL A 133 -3.19 5.59 -0.86
N ALA A 134 -4.15 4.73 -0.51
CA ALA A 134 -5.40 5.13 0.14
C ALA A 134 -5.15 5.60 1.58
N LEU A 135 -4.36 4.85 2.36
CA LEU A 135 -4.02 5.24 3.73
C LEU A 135 -3.20 6.52 3.76
N THR A 136 -2.25 6.69 2.83
CA THR A 136 -1.45 7.91 2.70
C THR A 136 -2.32 9.12 2.40
N ALA A 137 -3.23 9.01 1.43
CA ALA A 137 -4.17 10.08 1.08
C ALA A 137 -5.11 10.42 2.25
N TRP A 138 -5.66 9.39 2.90
CA TRP A 138 -6.55 9.55 4.04
C TRP A 138 -5.89 10.27 5.21
N GLN A 139 -4.69 9.83 5.61
CA GLN A 139 -3.95 10.46 6.71
C GLN A 139 -3.64 11.93 6.41
N ALA A 140 -3.15 12.22 5.20
CA ALA A 140 -2.85 13.60 4.79
C ALA A 140 -4.08 14.51 4.83
N LEU A 141 -5.25 14.01 4.38
CA LEU A 141 -6.51 14.76 4.48
C LEU A 141 -6.91 14.98 5.94
N GLN A 142 -6.86 13.93 6.78
CA GLN A 142 -7.28 13.99 8.17
C GLN A 142 -6.43 14.92 9.04
N GLU A 143 -5.13 15.04 8.77
CA GLU A 143 -4.26 16.04 9.43
C GLU A 143 -4.75 17.48 9.18
N GLY A 144 -5.34 17.72 8.01
CA GLY A 144 -6.01 18.99 7.67
C GLY A 144 -7.34 19.22 8.38
N LYS A 145 -7.85 18.23 9.14
CA LYS A 145 -9.13 18.27 9.87
C LYS A 145 -10.29 18.75 8.98
N PRO A 146 -10.58 18.01 7.91
CA PRO A 146 -11.43 18.48 6.83
C PRO A 146 -12.87 18.66 7.31
N GLN A 147 -13.50 19.74 6.86
CA GLN A 147 -14.92 20.01 7.08
C GLN A 147 -15.63 20.18 5.74
N SER A 148 -16.83 19.61 5.62
CA SER A 148 -17.67 19.75 4.43
C SER A 148 -17.81 21.23 4.02
N GLY A 149 -17.71 21.49 2.72
CA GLY A 149 -17.73 22.85 2.14
C GLY A 149 -16.37 23.54 2.08
N GLN A 150 -15.32 22.98 2.68
CA GLN A 150 -13.95 23.47 2.49
C GLN A 150 -13.38 23.03 1.12
N ARG A 151 -12.32 23.71 0.69
CA ARG A 151 -11.59 23.42 -0.56
C ARG A 151 -10.29 22.70 -0.26
N VAL A 152 -9.91 21.75 -1.12
CA VAL A 152 -8.60 21.08 -1.09
C VAL A 152 -7.96 21.13 -2.47
N LEU A 153 -6.66 21.48 -2.52
CA LEU A 153 -5.84 21.39 -3.71
C LEU A 153 -5.09 20.06 -3.71
N VAL A 154 -5.32 19.22 -4.72
CA VAL A 154 -4.65 17.93 -4.89
C VAL A 154 -3.62 18.04 -6.00
N LEU A 155 -2.35 18.06 -5.62
CA LEU A 155 -1.24 18.03 -6.59
C LEU A 155 -1.05 16.62 -7.16
N ALA A 156 -0.66 16.55 -8.43
CA ALA A 156 -0.46 15.28 -9.16
C ALA A 156 -1.67 14.35 -9.00
N ALA A 157 -2.88 14.89 -9.19
CA ALA A 157 -4.15 14.21 -8.95
C ALA A 157 -4.32 12.91 -9.75
N SER A 158 -3.60 12.77 -10.86
CA SER A 158 -3.61 11.52 -11.64
C SER A 158 -2.62 10.46 -11.17
N GLY A 159 -1.86 10.71 -10.10
CA GLY A 159 -0.91 9.76 -9.52
C GLY A 159 -1.55 8.81 -8.50
N GLY A 160 -0.76 7.86 -7.98
CA GLY A 160 -1.24 6.84 -7.02
C GLY A 160 -1.93 7.42 -5.78
N VAL A 161 -1.29 8.34 -5.07
CA VAL A 161 -1.90 9.00 -3.90
C VAL A 161 -2.94 10.03 -4.33
N GLY A 162 -2.66 10.79 -5.39
CA GLY A 162 -3.51 11.88 -5.86
C GLY A 162 -4.93 11.44 -6.21
N HIS A 163 -5.07 10.33 -6.95
CA HIS A 163 -6.41 9.90 -7.38
C HIS A 163 -7.28 9.41 -6.21
N MET A 164 -6.64 8.85 -5.17
CA MET A 164 -7.33 8.50 -3.93
C MET A 164 -7.70 9.76 -3.15
N ALA A 165 -6.81 10.75 -3.07
CA ALA A 165 -7.08 12.01 -2.38
C ALA A 165 -8.26 12.78 -3.00
N VAL A 166 -8.41 12.76 -4.33
CA VAL A 166 -9.59 13.34 -5.00
C VAL A 166 -10.87 12.66 -4.52
N GLN A 167 -10.96 11.34 -4.68
CA GLN A 167 -12.18 10.59 -4.33
C GLN A 167 -12.52 10.68 -2.84
N LEU A 168 -11.52 10.56 -1.97
CA LEU A 168 -11.70 10.69 -0.52
C LEU A 168 -12.11 12.10 -0.14
N GLY A 169 -11.48 13.13 -0.72
CA GLY A 169 -11.87 14.53 -0.51
C GLY A 169 -13.32 14.79 -0.89
N LYS A 170 -13.79 14.24 -2.01
CA LYS A 170 -15.20 14.29 -2.41
C LYS A 170 -16.11 13.58 -1.40
N SER A 171 -15.72 12.40 -0.93
CA SER A 171 -16.51 11.66 0.08
C SER A 171 -16.65 12.41 1.42
N LEU A 172 -15.71 13.31 1.73
CA LEU A 172 -15.71 14.17 2.91
C LEU A 172 -16.48 15.49 2.71
N GLY A 173 -17.11 15.69 1.54
CA GLY A 173 -17.87 16.89 1.21
C GLY A 173 -17.00 18.10 0.86
N LEU A 174 -15.73 17.89 0.48
CA LEU A 174 -14.85 18.96 0.05
C LEU A 174 -15.09 19.32 -1.42
N THR A 175 -14.79 20.57 -1.75
CA THR A 175 -14.54 20.98 -3.14
C THR A 175 -13.10 20.66 -3.49
N VAL A 176 -12.88 19.78 -4.46
CA VAL A 176 -11.56 19.30 -4.85
C VAL A 176 -11.10 20.02 -6.10
N VAL A 177 -9.98 20.73 -5.98
CA VAL A 177 -9.23 21.30 -7.10
C VAL A 177 -8.07 20.37 -7.42
N ALA A 178 -8.06 19.75 -8.58
CA ALA A 178 -7.03 18.81 -8.99
C ALA A 178 -5.98 19.50 -9.87
N VAL A 179 -4.71 19.17 -9.69
CA VAL A 179 -3.65 19.51 -10.64
C VAL A 179 -3.21 18.24 -11.34
N ALA A 180 -3.49 18.15 -12.64
CA ALA A 180 -3.15 17.01 -13.48
C ALA A 180 -2.54 17.47 -14.81
N GLY A 181 -1.78 16.58 -15.47
CA GLY A 181 -1.31 16.84 -16.82
C GLY A 181 -2.47 16.92 -17.82
N PRO A 182 -2.31 17.60 -18.98
CA PRO A 182 -3.40 17.81 -19.94
C PRO A 182 -4.10 16.53 -20.39
N SER A 183 -3.35 15.43 -20.58
CA SER A 183 -3.89 14.13 -20.98
C SER A 183 -4.79 13.47 -19.93
N ASN A 184 -4.65 13.87 -18.66
CA ASN A 184 -5.38 13.29 -17.52
C ASN A 184 -6.47 14.22 -17.00
N ALA A 185 -6.68 15.40 -17.60
CA ALA A 185 -7.61 16.39 -17.08
C ALA A 185 -9.06 15.89 -17.10
N ALA A 186 -9.48 15.27 -18.21
CA ALA A 186 -10.80 14.65 -18.32
C ALA A 186 -10.99 13.52 -17.30
N TRP A 187 -9.98 12.67 -17.12
CA TRP A 187 -10.04 11.59 -16.13
C TRP A 187 -10.16 12.13 -14.69
N ALA A 188 -9.37 13.15 -14.34
CA ALA A 188 -9.44 13.77 -13.02
C ALA A 188 -10.80 14.42 -12.73
N LYS A 189 -11.40 15.07 -13.73
CA LYS A 189 -12.71 15.71 -13.59
C LYS A 189 -13.86 14.70 -13.59
N GLU A 190 -13.93 13.88 -14.63
CA GLU A 190 -15.12 13.08 -14.95
C GLU A 190 -15.14 11.73 -14.22
N ALA A 191 -13.98 11.06 -14.12
CA ALA A 191 -13.91 9.74 -13.50
C ALA A 191 -13.60 9.79 -12.01
N LEU A 192 -12.69 10.68 -11.59
CA LEU A 192 -12.33 10.82 -10.17
C LEU A 192 -13.26 11.78 -9.41
N GLY A 193 -13.94 12.70 -10.11
CA GLY A 193 -14.92 13.61 -9.53
C GLY A 193 -14.37 14.92 -8.98
N ALA A 194 -13.21 15.39 -9.46
CA ALA A 194 -12.72 16.72 -9.13
C ALA A 194 -13.69 17.82 -9.63
N ASP A 195 -13.86 18.89 -8.86
CA ASP A 195 -14.73 20.01 -9.24
C ASP A 195 -14.04 20.92 -10.27
N GLU A 196 -12.72 21.09 -10.11
CA GLU A 196 -11.85 21.93 -10.92
C GLU A 196 -10.55 21.17 -11.28
N VAL A 197 -10.03 21.39 -12.49
CA VAL A 197 -8.75 20.82 -12.98
C VAL A 197 -7.95 21.87 -13.73
#